data_AF-A0A820IZ26-F1
#
_entry.id   AF-A0A820IZ26-F1
#
_cell.length_a   1.000
_cell.length_b   1.000
_cell.length_c   1.000
_cell.angle_alpha   90.00
_cell.angle_beta   90.00
_cell.angle_gamma   90.00
#
_symmetry.space_group_name_H-M   'P 1'
#
loop_
_entity.id
_entity.type
_entity.pdbx_description
1 polymer ?
#
loop_
_entity_poly.entity_id
_entity_poly.type
_entity_poly.pdbx_seq_one_letter_code
_entity_poly.pdbx_strand_id
1 'polypeptide(L)'
;LFERFPIDAIYGLHNNPGPLGTFSIRSGPMMAASDRWYVTFRGTGGHGGAAPHLATDVTVLQAQFIMALQTIVSRNINPTDPAVISVGAIQGGSFASANVMPSEIRIGGVSMN
;
A
#
# COMPACT_ATOMS: atom_id res chain seq x y z
N LEU A 1 11.44 -22.25 -17.22
CA LEU A 1 12.89 -22.33 -16.89
C LEU A 1 13.25 -23.74 -16.41
N PHE A 2 12.66 -24.21 -15.31
CA PHE A 2 12.95 -25.52 -14.72
C PHE A 2 12.50 -26.73 -15.56
N GLU A 3 11.53 -26.57 -16.46
CA GLU A 3 11.17 -27.61 -17.45
C GLU A 3 12.21 -27.75 -18.58
N ARG A 4 13.05 -26.73 -18.80
CA ARG A 4 14.04 -26.69 -19.89
C ARG A 4 15.46 -26.99 -19.43
N PHE A 5 15.76 -26.79 -18.15
CA PHE A 5 17.07 -27.00 -17.56
C PHE A 5 16.89 -27.76 -16.24
N PRO A 6 17.37 -29.01 -16.13
CA PRO A 6 17.32 -29.75 -14.87
C PRO A 6 18.21 -29.04 -13.84
N ILE A 7 17.65 -28.75 -12.67
CA ILE A 7 18.32 -28.05 -11.56
C ILE A 7 18.08 -28.83 -10.27
N ASP A 8 19.17 -29.18 -9.57
CA ASP A 8 19.11 -29.90 -8.30
C ASP A 8 18.85 -28.98 -7.10
N ALA A 9 19.31 -27.72 -7.15
CA ALA A 9 19.12 -26.73 -6.08
C ALA A 9 19.22 -25.28 -6.58
N ILE A 10 18.55 -24.37 -5.87
CA ILE A 10 18.61 -22.91 -6.11
C ILE A 10 19.01 -22.22 -4.81
N TYR A 11 19.96 -21.29 -4.89
CA TYR A 11 20.41 -20.48 -3.76
C TYR A 11 20.20 -19.00 -4.06
N GLY A 12 19.74 -18.25 -3.07
CA GLY A 12 19.61 -16.80 -3.12
C GLY A 12 20.16 -16.19 -1.84
N LEU A 13 20.85 -15.05 -1.96
CA LEU A 13 21.37 -14.29 -0.83
C LEU A 13 20.91 -12.83 -0.95
N HIS A 14 20.56 -12.24 0.18
CA HIS A 14 20.24 -10.82 0.29
C HIS A 14 20.98 -10.25 1.51
N ASN A 15 21.72 -9.17 1.32
CA ASN A 15 22.35 -8.49 2.44
C ASN A 15 21.31 -7.70 3.23
N ASN A 16 21.42 -7.71 4.56
CA ASN A 16 20.57 -6.95 5.48
C ASN A 16 21.47 -6.31 6.53
N PRO A 17 21.16 -5.12 7.09
CA PRO A 17 21.92 -4.57 8.20
C PRO A 17 21.96 -5.54 9.39
N GLY A 18 23.16 -5.82 9.90
CA GLY A 18 23.41 -6.78 10.97
C GLY A 18 24.90 -7.02 11.21
N PRO A 19 25.28 -7.92 12.14
CA PRO A 19 26.68 -8.23 12.43
C PRO A 19 27.42 -8.73 11.18
N LEU A 20 28.61 -8.16 10.92
CA LEU A 20 29.42 -8.53 9.76
C LEU A 20 29.83 -10.02 9.82
N GLY A 21 29.82 -10.68 8.66
CA GLY A 21 30.25 -12.08 8.53
C GLY A 21 29.26 -13.10 9.10
N THR A 22 28.04 -12.68 9.43
CA THR A 22 26.99 -13.59 9.91
C THR A 22 25.98 -13.91 8.81
N PHE A 23 25.51 -15.16 8.81
CA PHE A 23 24.45 -15.62 7.94
C PHE A 23 23.27 -16.09 8.78
N SER A 24 22.05 -15.82 8.30
CA SER A 24 20.82 -16.34 8.88
C SER A 24 20.08 -17.13 7.82
N ILE A 25 19.64 -18.33 8.17
CA ILE A 25 18.87 -19.23 7.31
C ILE A 25 17.68 -19.78 8.09
N ARG A 26 16.64 -20.16 7.37
CA ARG A 26 15.44 -20.81 7.91
C ARG A 26 15.00 -21.92 6.95
N SER A 27 14.51 -23.02 7.51
CA SER A 27 13.77 -24.03 6.74
C SER A 27 12.30 -23.61 6.56
N GLY A 28 11.76 -23.78 5.36
CA GLY A 28 10.41 -23.32 4.99
C GLY A 28 10.38 -21.85 4.54
N PRO A 29 9.18 -21.23 4.45
CA PRO A 29 9.02 -19.86 3.99
C PRO A 29 9.86 -18.85 4.79
N MET A 30 10.66 -18.03 4.11
CA MET A 30 11.55 -17.05 4.74
C MET A 30 11.03 -15.60 4.68
N MET A 31 10.29 -15.24 3.62
CA MET A 31 9.77 -13.89 3.39
C MET A 31 8.29 -13.95 2.99
N ALA A 32 7.55 -12.88 3.27
CA ALA A 32 6.17 -12.72 2.83
C ALA A 32 6.09 -12.46 1.32
N ALA A 33 5.00 -12.88 0.69
CA ALA A 33 4.63 -12.41 -0.65
C ALA A 33 4.33 -10.90 -0.57
N SER A 34 4.60 -10.15 -1.63
CA SER A 34 4.38 -8.70 -1.65
C SER A 34 3.76 -8.27 -2.98
N ASP A 35 2.58 -7.67 -2.88
CA ASP A 35 1.86 -7.08 -4.00
C ASP A 35 1.80 -5.57 -3.88
N ARG A 36 1.72 -4.89 -5.02
CA ARG A 36 1.48 -3.45 -5.10
C ARG A 36 0.03 -3.20 -5.48
N TRP A 37 -0.59 -2.21 -4.84
CA TRP A 37 -1.95 -1.79 -5.16
C TRP A 37 -2.02 -0.28 -5.38
N TYR A 38 -2.97 0.13 -6.22
CA TYR A 38 -3.25 1.53 -6.53
C TYR A 38 -4.76 1.74 -6.64
N VAL A 39 -5.24 2.85 -6.08
CA VAL A 39 -6.63 3.28 -6.18
C VAL A 39 -6.64 4.74 -6.61
N THR A 40 -7.54 5.10 -7.52
CA THR A 40 -7.78 6.48 -7.91
C THR A 40 -9.23 6.84 -7.67
N PHE A 41 -9.45 7.84 -6.82
CA PHE A 41 -10.76 8.43 -6.57
C PHE A 41 -10.96 9.64 -7.45
N ARG A 42 -12.15 9.74 -8.04
CA ARG A 42 -12.55 10.84 -8.90
C ARG A 42 -13.86 11.45 -8.42
N GLY A 43 -13.91 12.76 -8.43
CA GLY A 43 -15.06 13.58 -8.10
C GLY A 43 -15.05 14.83 -8.97
N THR A 44 -15.94 15.78 -8.66
CA THR A 44 -16.04 17.02 -9.45
C THR A 44 -15.01 18.07 -9.04
N GLY A 45 -14.50 18.03 -7.80
CA GLY A 45 -13.73 19.12 -7.22
C GLY A 45 -14.57 20.40 -7.04
N GLY A 46 -14.01 21.44 -6.43
CA GLY A 46 -14.72 22.71 -6.26
C GLY A 46 -14.09 23.68 -5.26
N HIS A 47 -14.73 24.85 -5.07
CA HIS A 47 -14.24 25.87 -4.15
C HIS A 47 -14.59 25.52 -2.70
N GLY A 48 -13.63 24.94 -1.96
CA GLY A 48 -13.83 24.36 -0.63
C GLY A 48 -14.43 25.32 0.39
N GLY A 49 -14.02 26.60 0.36
CA GLY A 49 -14.53 27.61 1.30
C GLY A 49 -15.86 28.28 0.93
N ALA A 50 -16.33 28.15 -0.32
CA ALA A 50 -17.44 28.98 -0.83
C ALA A 50 -18.64 28.16 -1.30
N ALA A 51 -18.41 26.99 -1.90
CA ALA A 51 -19.48 26.17 -2.45
C ALA A 51 -19.21 24.66 -2.29
N PRO A 52 -18.90 24.15 -1.07
CA PRO A 52 -18.61 22.74 -0.88
C PRO A 52 -19.79 21.82 -1.26
N HIS A 53 -21.03 22.28 -1.05
CA HIS A 53 -22.26 21.55 -1.39
C HIS A 53 -22.50 21.34 -2.89
N LEU A 54 -21.77 22.04 -3.76
CA LEU A 54 -21.86 21.89 -5.22
C LEU A 54 -20.79 20.92 -5.78
N ALA A 55 -20.00 20.31 -4.90
CA ALA A 55 -18.85 19.51 -5.30
C ALA A 55 -18.81 18.15 -4.60
N THR A 56 -18.19 17.18 -5.25
CA THR A 56 -17.76 15.93 -4.62
C THR A 56 -16.35 16.09 -4.08
N ASP A 57 -16.21 16.11 -2.76
CA ASP A 57 -14.91 16.20 -2.09
C ASP A 57 -14.28 14.80 -1.91
N VAL A 58 -13.30 14.48 -2.76
CA VAL A 58 -12.58 13.20 -2.68
C VAL A 58 -11.58 13.13 -1.51
N THR A 59 -11.28 14.24 -0.82
CA THR A 59 -10.37 14.25 0.34
C THR A 59 -11.01 13.54 1.54
N VAL A 60 -12.32 13.76 1.76
CA VAL A 60 -13.10 13.09 2.81
C VAL A 60 -13.19 11.59 2.53
N LEU A 61 -13.47 11.23 1.27
CA LEU A 61 -13.55 9.84 0.84
C LEU A 61 -12.21 9.12 1.01
N GLN A 62 -11.10 9.78 0.68
CA GLN A 62 -9.76 9.25 0.94
C GLN A 62 -9.55 8.94 2.43
N ALA A 63 -9.92 9.85 3.34
CA ALA A 63 -9.71 9.66 4.77
C ALA A 63 -10.50 8.44 5.27
N GLN A 64 -11.76 8.31 4.86
CA GLN A 64 -12.58 7.16 5.19
C GLN A 64 -12.00 5.85 4.63
N PHE A 65 -11.52 5.87 3.40
CA PHE A 65 -10.89 4.69 2.78
C PHE A 65 -9.67 4.23 3.56
N ILE A 66 -8.76 5.14 3.93
CA ILE A 66 -7.56 4.80 4.71
C ILE A 66 -7.93 4.21 6.06
N MET A 67 -8.92 4.78 6.76
CA MET A 67 -9.39 4.23 8.04
C MET A 67 -10.01 2.84 7.87
N ALA A 68 -10.80 2.65 6.81
CA ALA A 68 -11.40 1.36 6.50
C ALA A 68 -10.34 0.28 6.19
N LEU A 69 -9.26 0.62 5.47
CA LEU A 69 -8.17 -0.32 5.19
C LEU A 69 -7.56 -0.92 6.47
N GLN A 70 -7.48 -0.16 7.56
CA GLN A 70 -6.93 -0.64 8.83
C GLN A 70 -7.76 -1.76 9.46
N THR A 71 -9.03 -1.88 9.05
CA THR A 71 -9.93 -2.93 9.54
C THR A 71 -9.70 -4.28 8.86
N ILE A 72 -9.10 -4.31 7.65
CA ILE A 72 -8.95 -5.54 6.87
C ILE A 72 -8.09 -6.54 7.64
N VAL A 73 -6.84 -6.18 7.96
CA VAL A 73 -5.95 -7.06 8.71
C VAL A 73 -6.49 -7.30 10.12
N SER A 74 -6.93 -6.23 10.79
CA SER A 74 -7.30 -6.33 12.21
C SER A 74 -8.59 -7.11 12.48
N ARG A 75 -9.49 -7.28 11.49
CA ARG A 75 -10.78 -7.96 11.65
C ARG A 75 -10.95 -9.21 10.80
N ASN A 76 -10.27 -9.32 9.66
CA ASN A 76 -10.52 -10.40 8.69
C ASN A 76 -9.39 -11.43 8.57
N ILE A 77 -8.23 -11.18 9.19
CA ILE A 77 -7.10 -12.12 9.19
C ILE A 77 -6.99 -12.79 10.57
N ASN A 78 -6.69 -14.08 10.59
CA ASN A 78 -6.43 -14.79 11.86
C ASN A 78 -5.25 -14.11 12.57
N PRO A 79 -5.34 -13.78 13.87
CA PRO A 79 -4.27 -13.11 14.59
C PRO A 79 -2.92 -13.87 14.60
N THR A 80 -2.89 -15.16 14.27
CA THR A 80 -1.63 -15.92 14.12
C THR A 80 -1.03 -15.87 12.72
N ASP A 81 -1.79 -15.42 11.73
CA ASP A 81 -1.35 -15.37 10.34
C ASP A 81 -0.69 -14.01 10.05
N PRO A 82 0.49 -13.99 9.42
CA PRO A 82 1.14 -12.73 9.06
C PRO A 82 0.38 -12.05 7.91
N ALA A 83 0.01 -10.79 8.10
CA ALA A 83 -0.49 -9.95 7.01
C ALA A 83 -0.17 -8.48 7.27
N VAL A 84 0.14 -7.74 6.20
CA VAL A 84 0.36 -6.30 6.24
C VAL A 84 -0.36 -5.65 5.08
N ILE A 85 -1.02 -4.52 5.32
CA ILE A 85 -1.45 -3.58 4.29
C ILE A 85 -0.90 -2.22 4.67
N SER A 86 -0.13 -1.61 3.77
CA SER A 86 0.50 -0.32 4.00
C SER A 86 0.12 0.66 2.91
N VAL A 87 -0.23 1.89 3.32
CA VAL A 87 -0.42 3.03 2.41
C VAL A 87 0.92 3.74 2.29
N GLY A 88 1.56 3.61 1.13
CA GLY A 88 2.90 4.14 0.87
C GLY A 88 2.92 5.45 0.11
N ALA A 89 1.85 5.79 -0.59
CA ALA A 89 1.77 7.00 -1.40
C ALA A 89 0.35 7.56 -1.44
N ILE A 90 0.25 8.89 -1.37
CA ILE A 90 -0.96 9.67 -1.51
C ILE A 90 -0.62 10.88 -2.38
N GLN A 91 -1.43 11.15 -3.40
CA GLN A 91 -1.26 12.30 -4.28
C GLN A 91 -2.61 12.91 -4.66
N GLY A 92 -2.75 14.22 -4.48
CA GLY A 92 -3.90 15.02 -4.93
C GLY A 92 -3.93 16.38 -4.24
N GLY A 93 -4.66 17.34 -4.82
CA GLY A 93 -4.71 18.72 -4.33
C GLY A 93 -3.42 19.52 -4.60
N SER A 94 -3.41 20.79 -4.16
CA SER A 94 -2.27 21.70 -4.30
C SER A 94 -2.19 22.65 -3.10
N PHE A 95 -1.01 22.78 -2.49
CA PHE A 95 -0.78 23.76 -1.43
C PHE A 95 -0.88 25.21 -1.91
N ALA A 96 -0.58 25.47 -3.20
CA ALA A 96 -0.77 26.80 -3.80
C ALA A 96 -2.25 27.14 -4.02
N SER A 97 -3.17 26.19 -3.84
CA SER A 97 -4.62 26.36 -4.03
C SER A 97 -5.39 25.62 -2.94
N ALA A 98 -5.04 25.86 -1.68
CA ALA A 98 -5.62 25.17 -0.52
C ALA A 98 -7.13 25.43 -0.30
N ASN A 99 -7.72 26.39 -1.02
CA ASN A 99 -9.16 26.65 -1.06
C ASN A 99 -9.90 25.82 -2.13
N VAL A 100 -9.22 24.94 -2.86
CA VAL A 100 -9.80 24.08 -3.91
C VAL A 100 -9.80 22.63 -3.47
N MET A 101 -10.96 21.99 -3.47
CA MET A 101 -11.09 20.54 -3.33
C MET A 101 -10.66 19.89 -4.65
N PRO A 102 -9.73 18.92 -4.63
CA PRO A 102 -9.29 18.23 -5.84
C PRO A 102 -10.42 17.43 -6.48
N SER A 103 -10.37 17.25 -7.79
CA SER A 103 -11.24 16.33 -8.52
C SER A 103 -10.69 14.89 -8.57
N GLU A 104 -9.41 14.70 -8.24
CA GLU A 104 -8.76 13.39 -8.26
C GLU A 104 -7.78 13.24 -7.10
N ILE A 105 -7.81 12.06 -6.45
CA ILE A 105 -6.79 11.61 -5.51
C ILE A 105 -6.35 10.20 -5.89
N ARG A 106 -5.04 9.97 -5.94
CA ARG A 106 -4.43 8.66 -6.12
C ARG A 106 -3.79 8.20 -4.82
N ILE A 107 -4.04 6.95 -4.46
CA ILE A 107 -3.46 6.28 -3.31
C ILE A 107 -2.77 5.01 -3.81
N GLY A 108 -1.62 4.70 -3.25
CA GLY A 108 -0.90 3.47 -3.56
C GLY A 108 -0.22 2.89 -2.33
N GLY A 109 0.08 1.61 -2.41
CA GLY A 109 0.64 0.90 -1.29
C GLY A 109 1.12 -0.49 -1.62
N VAL A 110 1.46 -1.22 -0.56
CA VAL A 110 1.84 -2.62 -0.63
C VAL A 110 0.96 -3.45 0.29
N SER A 111 0.73 -4.70 -0.09
CA SER A 111 0.12 -5.72 0.75
C SER A 111 1.04 -6.92 0.82
N MET A 112 1.14 -7.55 1.98
CA MET A 112 1.96 -8.73 2.21
C MET A 112 1.17 -9.80 2.95
N ASN A 113 1.35 -11.08 2.57
CA ASN A 113 0.90 -12.25 3.33
C ASN A 113 1.93 -13.39 3.26
#